data_AF-E1X5A9-F1
#
_entry.id   AF-E1X5A9-F1
#
_cell.length_a   1.000
_cell.length_b   1.000
_cell.length_c   1.000
_cell.angle_alpha   90.00
_cell.angle_beta   90.00
_cell.angle_gamma   90.00
#
_symmetry.space_group_name_H-M   'P 1'
#
loop_
_entity.id
_entity.type
_entity.pdbx_description
1 polymer ?
#
loop_
_entity_poly.entity_id
_entity_poly.type
_entity_poly.pdbx_seq_one_letter_code
_entity_poly.pdbx_strand_id
1 'polypeptide(L)'
;MAIIGVTMKKIFISLLLAVSLHSFAECDVFLEEVNTCVEYNWTEGPYLNVGPARDFSELSVKFFDADDASEAAIDKEFIEVLPWMIMPNMQHGTRPVVTTELNDGSYLISKILMRKMMGYWEIRFIDSRDKTVLGLFKVQ
;
A
#
# COMPACT_ATOMS: atom_id res chain seq x y z
N MET A 1 66.80 22.68 -5.65
CA MET A 1 66.10 21.58 -6.34
C MET A 1 65.98 20.42 -5.36
N ALA A 2 64.84 20.27 -4.70
CA ALA A 2 64.51 19.12 -3.86
C ALA A 2 63.00 18.90 -3.94
N ILE A 3 62.63 17.64 -4.06
CA ILE A 3 61.43 17.14 -4.73
C ILE A 3 60.21 17.18 -3.80
N ILE A 4 59.09 17.63 -4.35
CA ILE A 4 57.75 17.61 -3.73
C ILE A 4 57.32 16.14 -3.58
N GLY A 5 57.24 15.64 -2.35
CA GLY A 5 56.78 14.29 -2.01
C GLY A 5 55.39 14.33 -1.37
N VAL A 6 54.35 14.11 -2.17
CA VAL A 6 52.95 14.01 -1.74
C VAL A 6 52.75 12.74 -0.91
N THR A 7 52.04 12.80 0.22
CA THR A 7 51.32 11.62 0.73
C THR A 7 49.92 11.99 1.19
N MET A 8 49.02 12.13 0.21
CA MET A 8 47.56 12.02 0.32
C MET A 8 47.17 10.68 0.95
N LYS A 9 47.32 10.52 2.27
CA LYS A 9 47.00 9.25 2.96
C LYS A 9 45.98 9.40 4.10
N LYS A 10 45.19 10.48 4.10
CA LYS A 10 44.17 10.76 5.12
C LYS A 10 42.83 11.27 4.58
N ILE A 11 42.54 11.11 3.29
CA ILE A 11 41.25 11.56 2.71
C ILE A 11 40.31 10.38 2.40
N PHE A 12 40.79 9.13 2.44
CA PHE A 12 39.99 7.96 2.04
C PHE A 12 39.07 7.35 3.12
N ILE A 13 39.08 7.87 4.35
CA ILE A 13 38.23 7.34 5.44
C ILE A 13 36.92 8.14 5.60
N SER A 14 36.83 9.35 5.01
CA SER A 14 35.66 10.22 5.20
C SER A 14 34.50 9.95 4.22
N LEU A 15 34.67 9.09 3.21
CA LEU A 15 33.65 8.83 2.18
C LEU A 15 32.73 7.63 2.50
N LEU A 16 33.09 6.81 3.49
CA LEU A 16 32.31 5.61 3.89
C LEU A 16 31.17 5.91 4.89
N LEU A 17 31.06 7.14 5.41
CA LEU A 17 29.98 7.54 6.33
C LEU A 17 28.80 8.25 5.65
N ALA A 18 28.83 8.47 4.33
CA ALA A 18 27.75 9.16 3.63
C ALA A 18 26.63 8.22 3.10
N VAL A 19 26.76 6.91 3.31
CA VAL A 19 25.83 5.91 2.74
C VAL A 19 24.72 5.49 3.73
N SER A 20 24.78 5.93 4.97
CA SER A 20 23.83 5.49 6.00
C SER A 20 22.69 6.48 6.18
N LEU A 21 21.46 5.96 6.04
CA LEU A 21 20.16 6.50 6.46
C LEU A 21 19.26 7.14 5.37
N HIS A 22 19.14 6.53 4.19
CA HIS A 22 17.83 6.60 3.51
C HIS A 22 16.95 5.54 4.19
N SER A 23 16.24 5.94 5.24
CA SER A 23 15.18 5.12 5.83
C SER A 23 14.00 5.22 4.89
N PHE A 24 13.88 4.28 3.96
CA PHE A 24 12.65 4.14 3.19
C PHE A 24 11.54 3.71 4.17
N ALA A 25 10.35 4.26 4.00
CA ALA A 25 9.21 3.83 4.79
C ALA A 25 8.88 2.36 4.46
N GLU A 26 8.38 1.60 5.45
CA GLU A 26 8.00 0.20 5.24
C GLU A 26 6.57 0.16 4.70
N CYS A 27 6.39 -0.29 3.47
CA CYS A 27 5.12 -0.23 2.77
C CYS A 27 4.52 -1.63 2.64
N ASP A 28 3.27 -1.81 3.07
CA ASP A 28 2.53 -3.05 2.80
C ASP A 28 2.22 -3.17 1.30
N VAL A 29 1.85 -2.05 0.68
CA VAL A 29 1.68 -1.93 -0.78
C VAL A 29 2.29 -0.61 -1.27
N PHE A 30 3.16 -0.68 -2.26
CA PHE A 30 3.70 0.50 -2.94
C PHE A 30 2.98 0.76 -4.26
N LEU A 31 2.39 1.94 -4.41
CA LEU A 31 1.71 2.41 -5.61
C LEU A 31 2.70 3.24 -6.45
N GLU A 32 3.50 2.55 -7.26
CA GLU A 32 4.64 3.12 -8.00
C GLU A 32 4.24 4.35 -8.83
N GLU A 33 3.12 4.29 -9.55
CA GLU A 33 2.67 5.34 -10.47
C GLU A 33 2.41 6.69 -9.78
N VAL A 34 2.15 6.67 -8.46
CA VAL A 34 1.81 7.86 -7.67
C VAL A 34 2.73 8.05 -6.47
N ASN A 35 3.86 7.34 -6.42
CA ASN A 35 4.86 7.37 -5.35
C ASN A 35 4.24 7.30 -3.93
N THR A 36 3.19 6.50 -3.76
CA THR A 36 2.40 6.46 -2.52
C THR A 36 2.52 5.08 -1.90
N CYS A 37 2.82 5.03 -0.62
CA CYS A 37 2.75 3.82 0.16
C CYS A 37 1.40 3.68 0.84
N VAL A 38 0.99 2.44 0.97
CA VAL A 38 -0.21 2.03 1.68
C VAL A 38 0.20 1.14 2.84
N GLU A 39 -0.26 1.50 4.02
CA GLU A 39 -0.35 0.60 5.17
C GLU A 39 -1.81 0.17 5.32
N TYR A 40 -2.05 -1.11 5.57
CA TYR A 40 -3.40 -1.61 5.77
C TYR A 40 -3.51 -2.57 6.95
N ASN A 41 -4.64 -2.53 7.63
CA ASN A 41 -4.95 -3.47 8.71
C ASN A 41 -6.42 -3.88 8.67
N TRP A 42 -6.69 -5.19 8.68
CA TRP A 42 -8.05 -5.69 8.83
C TRP A 42 -8.53 -5.40 10.25
N THR A 43 -9.53 -4.52 10.39
CA THR A 43 -10.16 -4.22 11.69
C THR A 43 -11.27 -5.22 12.00
N GLU A 44 -11.88 -5.80 10.97
CA GLU A 44 -12.83 -6.89 11.08
C GLU A 44 -12.71 -7.83 9.87
N GLY A 45 -12.49 -9.13 10.10
CA GLY A 45 -12.22 -10.11 9.02
C GLY A 45 -10.71 -10.31 8.74
N PRO A 46 -10.32 -10.70 7.51
CA PRO A 46 -11.15 -10.89 6.32
C PRO A 46 -12.06 -12.12 6.43
N TYR A 47 -13.35 -11.95 6.19
CA TYR A 47 -14.33 -13.02 6.20
C TYR A 47 -14.57 -13.57 4.80
N LEU A 48 -14.49 -14.89 4.67
CA LEU A 48 -14.85 -15.59 3.45
C LEU A 48 -16.15 -16.34 3.66
N ASN A 49 -17.23 -15.71 3.21
CA ASN A 49 -18.59 -16.19 3.42
C ASN A 49 -18.85 -17.49 2.65
N VAL A 50 -19.28 -18.53 3.37
CA VAL A 50 -19.72 -19.81 2.81
C VAL A 50 -21.24 -19.91 2.93
N GLY A 51 -21.90 -20.36 1.86
CA GLY A 51 -23.36 -20.54 1.85
C GLY A 51 -24.11 -19.21 2.05
N PRO A 52 -25.12 -19.15 2.94
CA PRO A 52 -25.96 -17.96 3.12
C PRO A 52 -25.34 -16.88 4.03
N ALA A 53 -24.17 -17.11 4.62
CA ALA A 53 -23.49 -16.14 5.50
C ALA A 53 -23.24 -14.79 4.81
N ARG A 54 -23.31 -13.71 5.58
CA ARG A 54 -23.16 -12.31 5.12
C ARG A 54 -22.40 -11.47 6.13
N ASP A 55 -21.28 -12.00 6.60
CA ASP A 55 -20.34 -11.28 7.45
C ASP A 55 -19.57 -10.29 6.58
N PHE A 56 -19.59 -9.02 6.97
CA PHE A 56 -18.89 -7.94 6.29
C PHE A 56 -17.54 -7.74 6.93
N SER A 57 -16.51 -7.54 6.12
CA SER A 57 -15.17 -7.19 6.60
C SER A 57 -14.95 -5.68 6.53
N GLU A 58 -13.99 -5.25 7.34
CA GLU A 58 -13.54 -3.87 7.46
C GLU A 58 -12.00 -3.82 7.41
N LEU A 59 -11.50 -2.87 6.63
CA LEU A 59 -10.08 -2.66 6.38
C LEU A 59 -9.77 -1.19 6.66
N SER A 60 -8.84 -0.92 7.58
CA SER A 60 -8.23 0.40 7.70
C SER A 60 -7.10 0.53 6.70
N VAL A 61 -7.00 1.70 6.06
CA VAL A 61 -6.01 2.02 5.03
C VAL A 61 -5.43 3.40 5.32
N LYS A 62 -4.11 3.51 5.46
CA LYS A 62 -3.38 4.79 5.56
C LYS A 62 -2.52 4.96 4.33
N PHE A 63 -2.56 6.15 3.73
CA PHE A 63 -1.69 6.53 2.63
C PHE A 63 -0.62 7.49 3.13
N PHE A 64 0.61 7.36 2.65
CA PHE A 64 1.72 8.29 2.90
C PHE A 64 2.69 8.27 1.72
N ASP A 65 3.51 9.31 1.58
CA ASP A 65 4.51 9.37 0.50
C ASP A 65 5.61 8.34 0.78
N ALA A 66 6.04 7.60 -0.25
CA ALA A 66 7.01 6.51 -0.08
C ALA A 66 8.40 6.98 0.42
N ASP A 67 8.71 8.25 0.20
CA ASP A 67 9.94 8.90 0.66
C ASP A 67 9.80 9.54 2.06
N ASP A 68 8.60 9.50 2.67
CA ASP A 68 8.34 10.06 4.00
C ASP A 68 8.54 9.01 5.10
N ALA A 69 9.73 9.02 5.70
CA ALA A 69 10.06 8.17 6.84
C ALA A 69 9.23 8.44 8.11
N SER A 70 8.47 9.55 8.17
CA SER A 70 7.53 9.81 9.27
C SER A 70 6.16 9.16 9.06
N GLU A 71 5.90 8.64 7.85
CA GLU A 71 4.66 7.97 7.46
C GLU A 71 3.41 8.82 7.76
N ALA A 72 3.53 10.14 7.57
CA ALA A 72 2.44 11.05 7.82
C ALA A 72 1.29 10.79 6.85
N ALA A 73 0.07 10.65 7.39
CA ALA A 73 -1.10 10.38 6.58
C ALA A 73 -1.34 11.53 5.57
N ILE A 74 -1.60 11.15 4.31
CA ILE A 74 -1.94 12.08 3.23
C ILE A 74 -3.29 11.72 2.64
N ASP A 75 -4.00 12.75 2.16
CA ASP A 75 -5.24 12.58 1.43
C ASP A 75 -4.97 12.12 -0.01
N LYS A 76 -5.75 11.14 -0.45
CA LYS A 76 -5.74 10.60 -1.82
C LYS A 76 -7.17 10.37 -2.30
N GLU A 77 -7.94 11.45 -2.42
CA GLU A 77 -9.33 11.43 -2.93
C GLU A 77 -9.53 10.67 -4.25
N PHE A 78 -8.50 10.54 -5.08
CA PHE A 78 -8.57 9.83 -6.36
C PHE A 78 -8.30 8.31 -6.25
N ILE A 79 -7.95 7.78 -5.08
CA ILE A 79 -7.69 6.34 -4.91
C ILE A 79 -8.93 5.65 -4.34
N GLU A 80 -9.57 4.82 -5.17
CA GLU A 80 -10.66 3.93 -4.76
C GLU A 80 -10.08 2.60 -4.26
N VAL A 81 -10.59 2.09 -3.12
CA VAL A 81 -10.22 0.76 -2.60
C VAL A 81 -11.37 -0.21 -2.85
N LEU A 82 -11.15 -1.21 -3.72
CA LEU A 82 -12.20 -2.15 -4.11
C LEU A 82 -11.76 -3.62 -3.95
N PRO A 83 -12.59 -4.46 -3.30
CA PRO A 83 -12.45 -5.91 -3.35
C PRO A 83 -12.79 -6.45 -4.74
N TRP A 84 -11.96 -7.37 -5.24
CA TRP A 84 -12.08 -7.93 -6.59
C TRP A 84 -11.82 -9.44 -6.58
N MET A 85 -12.77 -10.21 -7.10
CA MET A 85 -12.65 -11.66 -7.22
C MET A 85 -12.00 -12.02 -8.56
N ILE A 86 -10.97 -12.86 -8.52
CA ILE A 86 -10.33 -13.48 -9.68
C ILE A 86 -10.71 -14.95 -9.72
N MET A 87 -11.33 -15.37 -10.81
CA MET A 87 -11.69 -16.75 -11.09
C MET A 87 -11.13 -17.16 -12.46
N PRO A 88 -11.07 -18.48 -12.75
CA PRO A 88 -10.79 -18.92 -14.11
C PRO A 88 -11.77 -18.29 -15.12
N ASN A 89 -11.24 -17.51 -16.05
CA ASN A 89 -11.97 -16.84 -17.15
C ASN A 89 -13.00 -15.77 -16.74
N MET A 90 -13.07 -15.38 -15.46
CA MET A 90 -14.02 -14.36 -14.98
C MET A 90 -13.42 -13.58 -13.83
N GLN A 91 -13.75 -12.30 -13.74
CA GLN A 91 -13.43 -11.47 -12.58
C GLN A 91 -14.55 -10.46 -12.33
N HIS A 92 -14.76 -10.10 -11.07
CA HIS A 92 -15.74 -9.07 -10.71
C HIS A 92 -15.44 -8.44 -9.35
N GLY A 93 -15.85 -7.18 -9.19
CA GLY A 93 -15.85 -6.51 -7.89
C GLY A 93 -17.08 -6.87 -7.04
N THR A 94 -17.08 -6.46 -5.78
CA THR A 94 -18.30 -6.45 -4.95
C THR A 94 -18.73 -5.02 -4.60
N ARG A 95 -20.04 -4.84 -4.39
CA ARG A 95 -20.66 -3.59 -3.93
C ARG A 95 -21.83 -3.92 -2.99
N PRO A 96 -22.17 -3.06 -2.01
CA PRO A 96 -21.52 -1.77 -1.73
C PRO A 96 -20.19 -1.95 -0.99
N VAL A 97 -19.27 -1.03 -1.23
CA VAL A 97 -18.07 -0.80 -0.41
C VAL A 97 -18.16 0.65 0.03
N VAL A 98 -17.94 0.94 1.30
CA VAL A 98 -18.08 2.29 1.87
C VAL A 98 -16.72 2.73 2.39
N THR A 99 -16.26 3.89 1.95
CA THR A 99 -15.05 4.54 2.43
C THR A 99 -15.44 5.63 3.42
N THR A 100 -14.80 5.67 4.58
CA THR A 100 -15.01 6.70 5.61
C THR A 100 -13.66 7.18 6.11
N GLU A 101 -13.38 8.47 5.99
CA GLU A 101 -12.19 9.09 6.57
C GLU A 101 -12.26 9.05 8.11
N LEU A 102 -11.13 8.74 8.74
CA LEU A 102 -10.95 8.67 10.18
C LEU A 102 -10.18 9.91 10.68
N ASN A 103 -10.24 10.17 11.99
CA ASN A 103 -9.68 11.38 12.59
C ASN A 103 -8.14 11.47 12.50
N ASP A 104 -7.46 10.36 12.20
CA ASP A 104 -6.00 10.27 12.06
C ASP A 104 -5.53 10.37 10.59
N GLY A 105 -6.45 10.65 9.66
CA GLY A 105 -6.17 10.72 8.22
C GLY A 105 -6.15 9.36 7.50
N SER A 106 -6.39 8.26 8.23
CA SER A 106 -6.63 6.96 7.60
C SER A 106 -8.08 6.83 7.12
N TYR A 107 -8.37 5.78 6.36
CA TYR A 107 -9.69 5.49 5.80
C TYR A 107 -10.16 4.10 6.23
N LEU A 108 -11.39 4.02 6.72
CA LEU A 108 -12.08 2.76 6.93
C LEU A 108 -12.85 2.35 5.67
N ILE A 109 -12.47 1.21 5.10
CA ILE A 109 -13.15 0.55 4.00
C ILE A 109 -14.05 -0.54 4.58
N SER A 110 -15.36 -0.30 4.58
CA SER A 110 -16.35 -1.16 5.23
C SER A 110 -17.35 -1.77 4.24
N LYS A 111 -18.17 -2.70 4.74
CA LYS A 111 -19.12 -3.50 3.96
C LYS A 111 -18.46 -4.36 2.88
N ILE A 112 -17.19 -4.73 3.08
CA ILE A 112 -16.49 -5.65 2.18
C ILE A 112 -17.13 -7.03 2.32
N LEU A 113 -17.87 -7.48 1.29
CA LEU A 113 -18.50 -8.79 1.26
C LEU A 113 -17.79 -9.73 0.29
N MET A 114 -16.99 -10.65 0.83
CA MET A 114 -16.28 -11.67 0.04
C MET A 114 -16.95 -13.04 0.21
N ARG A 115 -17.27 -13.69 -0.92
CA ARG A 115 -17.80 -15.06 -0.94
C ARG A 115 -16.69 -16.06 -1.26
N LYS A 116 -16.69 -17.21 -0.58
CA LYS A 116 -15.80 -18.31 -0.92
C LYS A 116 -16.23 -18.93 -2.25
N MET A 117 -15.40 -18.79 -3.27
CA MET A 117 -15.62 -19.27 -4.64
C MET A 117 -14.31 -19.84 -5.20
N MET A 118 -14.35 -20.43 -6.40
CA MET A 118 -13.16 -20.98 -7.06
C MET A 118 -12.28 -19.86 -7.60
N GLY A 119 -11.21 -19.55 -6.88
CA GLY A 119 -10.28 -18.48 -7.22
C GLY A 119 -9.81 -17.76 -5.97
N TYR A 120 -9.55 -16.46 -6.08
CA TYR A 120 -9.07 -15.65 -4.99
C TYR A 120 -9.61 -14.23 -4.99
N TRP A 121 -9.56 -13.59 -3.82
CA TRP A 121 -9.87 -12.17 -3.66
C TRP A 121 -8.60 -11.33 -3.61
N GLU A 122 -8.68 -10.15 -4.21
CA GLU A 122 -7.72 -9.06 -4.11
C GLU A 122 -8.41 -7.86 -3.49
N ILE A 123 -7.65 -7.03 -2.78
CA ILE A 123 -8.00 -5.64 -2.56
C ILE A 123 -7.17 -4.82 -3.54
N ARG A 124 -7.85 -4.02 -4.36
CA ARG A 124 -7.23 -3.19 -5.39
C ARG A 124 -7.32 -1.72 -5.02
N PHE A 125 -6.23 -1.00 -5.24
CA PHE A 125 -6.15 0.46 -5.21
C PHE A 125 -6.27 0.94 -6.65
N ILE A 126 -7.32 1.70 -6.94
CA ILE A 126 -7.73 2.05 -8.30
C ILE A 126 -7.72 3.56 -8.43
N ASP A 127 -7.11 4.07 -9.49
CA ASP A 127 -7.25 5.48 -9.85
C ASP A 127 -8.68 5.73 -10.33
N SER A 128 -9.42 6.56 -9.59
CA SER A 128 -10.83 6.83 -9.87
C SER A 128 -11.03 7.58 -11.18
N ARG A 129 -10.00 8.26 -11.69
CA ARG A 129 -10.02 9.14 -12.88
C ARG A 129 -10.05 8.35 -14.18
N ASP A 130 -9.30 7.25 -14.26
CA ASP A 130 -9.17 6.43 -15.47
C ASP A 130 -9.40 4.92 -15.24
N LYS A 131 -9.63 4.52 -14.00
CA LYS A 131 -9.89 3.13 -13.56
C LYS A 131 -8.69 2.20 -13.68
N THR A 132 -7.48 2.74 -13.75
CA THR A 132 -6.23 1.96 -13.69
C THR A 132 -6.02 1.37 -12.30
N VAL A 133 -5.50 0.14 -12.22
CA VAL A 133 -5.10 -0.48 -10.95
C VAL A 133 -3.69 -0.01 -10.61
N LEU A 134 -3.57 0.80 -9.56
CA LEU A 134 -2.31 1.37 -9.07
C LEU A 134 -1.49 0.35 -8.27
N GLY A 135 -2.18 -0.60 -7.64
CA GLY A 135 -1.58 -1.66 -6.82
C GLY A 135 -2.65 -2.56 -6.22
N LEU A 136 -2.22 -3.68 -5.65
CA LEU A 136 -3.13 -4.64 -5.01
C LEU A 136 -2.40 -5.49 -3.98
N PHE A 137 -3.18 -6.09 -3.07
CA PHE A 137 -2.73 -7.23 -2.30
C PHE A 137 -3.74 -8.37 -2.38
N LYS A 138 -3.23 -9.60 -2.30
CA LYS A 138 -4.05 -10.82 -2.31
C LYS A 138 -4.56 -11.12 -0.91
N VAL A 139 -5.85 -11.39 -0.76
CA VAL A 139 -6.47 -11.75 0.52
C VAL A 139 -6.31 -13.25 0.81
N GLN A 140 -6.44 -14.11 -0.22
CA GLN A 140 -6.22 -15.55 -0.11
C GLN A 140 -5.87 -16.19 -1.44
#